data_AF-A0A1G3IMU4-F1
#
_entry.id   AF-A0A1G3IMU4-F1
#
_cell.length_a   1.000
_cell.length_b   1.000
_cell.length_c   1.000
_cell.angle_alpha   90.00
_cell.angle_beta   90.00
_cell.angle_gamma   90.00
#
_symmetry.space_group_name_H-M   'P 1'
#
loop_
_entity.id
_entity.type
_entity.pdbx_description
1 polymer ?
#
loop_
_entity_poly.entity_id
_entity_poly.type
_entity_poly.pdbx_seq_one_letter_code
_entity_poly.pdbx_strand_id
1 'polypeptide(L)'
;HRSPDLLFDYIKEMSGQGVQCFIAGAGGAAHLAGVIAGKTTLPVLGVPIPSKYLKGMDSLLSIVQMPKGIPVATFAIGEAGAANAGLFAVSMLALNDKTLAQKLADYRKKQAEQIAATTLPAL
;
A
#
# COMPACT_ATOMS: atom_id res chain seq x y z
N HIS A 1 -2.22 7.31 -16.41
CA HIS A 1 -2.40 8.38 -17.42
C HIS A 1 -2.31 7.89 -18.86
N ARG A 2 -1.31 7.07 -19.19
CA ARG A 2 -1.06 6.66 -20.59
C ARG A 2 -1.93 5.50 -21.08
N SER A 3 -2.56 4.76 -20.16
CA SER A 3 -3.37 3.57 -20.45
C SER A 3 -4.60 3.50 -19.50
N PRO A 4 -5.51 4.50 -19.54
CA PRO A 4 -6.65 4.54 -18.63
C PRO A 4 -7.65 3.39 -18.85
N ASP A 5 -7.92 3.00 -20.09
CA ASP A 5 -8.89 1.94 -20.39
C ASP A 5 -8.37 0.57 -19.92
N LEU A 6 -7.08 0.29 -20.17
CA LEU A 6 -6.41 -0.92 -19.65
C LEU A 6 -6.54 -1.04 -18.12
N LEU A 7 -6.41 0.09 -17.41
CA LEU A 7 -6.56 0.09 -15.96
C LEU A 7 -8.00 -0.25 -15.54
N PHE A 8 -9.00 0.26 -16.27
CA PHE A 8 -10.40 -0.03 -15.97
C PHE A 8 -10.74 -1.50 -16.23
N ASP A 9 -10.28 -2.05 -17.34
CA ASP A 9 -10.46 -3.47 -17.66
C ASP A 9 -9.78 -4.35 -16.61
N TYR A 10 -8.55 -4.01 -16.22
CA TYR A 10 -7.83 -4.71 -15.15
C TYR A 10 -8.58 -4.70 -13.81
N ILE A 11 -9.09 -3.54 -13.38
CA ILE A 11 -9.84 -3.44 -12.11
C ILE A 11 -11.09 -4.32 -12.17
N LYS A 12 -11.84 -4.28 -13.28
CA LYS A 12 -13.07 -5.06 -13.46
C LYS A 12 -12.77 -6.56 -13.43
N GLU A 13 -11.76 -6.99 -14.17
CA GLU A 13 -11.33 -8.39 -14.24
C GLU A 13 -10.90 -8.90 -12.87
N MET A 14 -9.95 -8.22 -12.22
CA MET A 14 -9.39 -8.65 -10.93
C MET A 14 -10.44 -8.65 -9.82
N SER A 15 -11.39 -7.71 -9.84
CA SER A 15 -12.51 -7.70 -8.89
C SER A 15 -13.39 -8.95 -9.04
N GLY A 16 -13.56 -9.46 -10.28
CA GLY A 16 -14.27 -10.70 -10.55
C GLY A 16 -13.51 -11.97 -10.15
N GLN A 17 -12.19 -11.90 -10.02
CA GLN A 17 -11.32 -13.02 -9.63
C GLN A 17 -11.15 -13.19 -8.12
N GLY A 18 -11.81 -12.36 -7.30
CA GLY A 18 -11.76 -12.47 -5.84
C GLY A 18 -10.55 -11.79 -5.19
N VAL A 19 -9.91 -10.83 -5.87
CA VAL A 19 -8.92 -9.94 -5.24
C VAL A 19 -9.54 -9.22 -4.04
N GLN A 20 -8.79 -9.13 -2.95
CA GLN A 20 -9.27 -8.56 -1.69
C GLN A 20 -8.88 -7.08 -1.49
N CYS A 21 -7.83 -6.61 -2.17
CA CYS A 21 -7.39 -5.22 -2.16
C CYS A 21 -6.44 -4.94 -3.33
N PHE A 22 -6.27 -3.66 -3.68
CA PHE A 22 -5.23 -3.21 -4.63
C PHE A 22 -4.12 -2.48 -3.90
N ILE A 23 -2.86 -2.79 -4.22
CA ILE A 23 -1.70 -1.97 -3.84
C ILE A 23 -1.24 -1.19 -5.06
N ALA A 24 -1.23 0.13 -4.97
CA ALA A 24 -0.97 1.02 -6.10
C ALA A 24 0.19 1.98 -5.81
N GLY A 25 1.29 1.80 -6.53
CA GLY A 25 2.46 2.69 -6.48
C GLY A 25 2.46 3.70 -7.63
N ALA A 26 2.61 4.99 -7.33
CA ALA A 26 2.77 6.03 -8.34
C ALA A 26 3.60 7.23 -7.81
N GLY A 27 4.26 7.95 -8.73
CA GLY A 27 5.13 9.09 -8.42
C GLY A 27 4.75 10.37 -9.16
N GLY A 28 5.09 11.54 -8.59
CA GLY A 28 4.76 12.84 -9.16
C GLY A 28 3.27 13.16 -9.00
N ALA A 29 2.58 13.47 -10.10
CA ALA A 29 1.12 13.56 -10.16
C ALA A 29 0.47 12.17 -10.05
N ALA A 30 0.52 11.58 -8.84
CA ALA A 30 0.33 10.17 -8.59
C ALA A 30 -1.16 9.74 -8.54
N HIS A 31 -1.85 9.78 -9.67
CA HIS A 31 -3.31 9.56 -9.73
C HIS A 31 -3.76 8.09 -9.65
N LEU A 32 -2.86 7.12 -9.81
CA LEU A 32 -3.21 5.71 -10.00
C LEU A 32 -4.12 5.17 -8.87
N ALA A 33 -3.73 5.38 -7.61
CA ALA A 33 -4.48 4.87 -6.46
C ALA A 33 -5.89 5.49 -6.37
N GLY A 34 -6.01 6.81 -6.53
CA GLY A 34 -7.31 7.49 -6.53
C GLY A 34 -8.21 7.06 -7.69
N VAL A 35 -7.64 6.84 -8.89
CA VAL A 35 -8.39 6.34 -10.05
C VAL A 35 -8.90 4.92 -9.81
N ILE A 36 -8.08 4.04 -9.21
CA ILE A 36 -8.53 2.68 -8.84
C ILE A 36 -9.68 2.78 -7.84
N ALA A 37 -9.51 3.55 -6.75
CA ALA A 37 -10.53 3.71 -5.71
C ALA A 37 -11.85 4.28 -6.24
N GLY A 38 -11.80 5.13 -7.27
CA GLY A 38 -13.01 5.65 -7.94
C GLY A 38 -13.76 4.63 -8.80
N LYS A 39 -13.20 3.43 -9.01
CA LYS A 39 -13.75 2.38 -9.89
C LYS A 39 -14.03 1.06 -9.19
N THR A 40 -13.68 0.91 -7.92
CA THR A 40 -13.94 -0.30 -7.13
C THR A 40 -14.33 0.05 -5.70
N THR A 41 -15.07 -0.85 -5.06
CA THR A 41 -15.33 -0.80 -3.62
C THR A 41 -14.31 -1.58 -2.81
N LEU A 42 -13.39 -2.29 -3.49
CA LEU A 42 -12.29 -2.99 -2.82
C LEU A 42 -11.30 -1.97 -2.23
N PRO A 43 -10.71 -2.26 -1.06
CA PRO A 43 -9.71 -1.40 -0.45
C PRO A 43 -8.53 -1.12 -1.38
N VAL A 44 -8.12 0.15 -1.43
CA VAL A 44 -6.95 0.60 -2.21
C VAL A 44 -5.89 1.15 -1.28
N LEU A 45 -4.68 0.59 -1.40
CA LEU A 45 -3.51 0.87 -0.60
C LEU A 45 -2.51 1.65 -1.47
N GLY A 46 -2.39 2.95 -1.23
CA GLY A 46 -1.56 3.86 -2.01
C GLY A 46 -0.14 3.97 -1.48
N VAL A 47 0.85 3.79 -2.36
CA VAL A 47 2.29 3.92 -2.04
C VAL A 47 2.89 5.08 -2.83
N PRO A 48 3.22 6.21 -2.18
CA PRO A 48 3.88 7.32 -2.85
C PRO A 48 5.32 6.95 -3.27
N ILE A 49 5.61 7.03 -4.57
CA ILE A 49 6.96 6.77 -5.09
C ILE A 49 7.78 8.08 -5.06
N PRO A 50 9.04 8.06 -4.59
CA PRO A 50 9.88 9.26 -4.57
C PRO A 50 10.01 9.88 -5.95
N SER A 51 9.73 11.18 -6.04
CA SER A 51 10.00 11.98 -7.25
C SER A 51 11.41 12.55 -7.21
N LYS A 52 11.97 12.89 -8.38
CA LYS A 52 13.35 13.35 -8.52
C LYS A 52 13.65 14.59 -7.67
N TYR A 53 12.76 15.58 -7.70
CA TYR A 53 13.00 16.90 -7.11
C TYR A 53 12.26 17.12 -5.79
N LEU A 54 10.98 16.71 -5.71
CA LEU A 54 10.14 16.92 -4.51
C LEU A 54 10.19 15.73 -3.54
N LYS A 55 11.05 14.73 -3.83
CA LYS A 55 11.33 13.59 -2.96
C LYS A 55 10.08 12.83 -2.51
N GLY A 56 9.04 12.85 -3.35
CA GLY A 56 7.77 12.17 -3.11
C GLY A 56 6.75 12.97 -2.32
N MET A 57 6.99 14.25 -1.98
CA MET A 57 5.96 15.11 -1.39
C MET A 57 4.79 15.33 -2.35
N ASP A 58 5.09 15.54 -3.62
CA ASP A 58 4.10 15.59 -4.72
C ASP A 58 3.31 14.29 -4.83
N SER A 59 4.00 13.15 -4.79
CA SER A 59 3.38 11.82 -4.81
C SER A 59 2.48 11.61 -3.59
N LEU A 60 2.94 11.98 -2.40
CA LEU A 60 2.22 11.82 -1.15
C LEU A 60 0.93 12.62 -1.17
N LEU A 61 1.01 13.92 -1.47
CA LEU A 61 -0.16 14.79 -1.51
C LEU A 61 -1.15 14.39 -2.61
N SER A 62 -0.66 13.89 -3.75
CA SER A 62 -1.51 13.39 -4.84
C SER A 62 -2.32 12.14 -4.46
N ILE A 63 -1.84 11.35 -3.49
CA ILE A 63 -2.49 10.09 -3.07
C ILE A 63 -3.32 10.29 -1.80
N VAL A 64 -2.79 10.98 -0.78
CA VAL A 64 -3.41 11.04 0.55
C VAL A 64 -4.57 12.03 0.65
N GLN A 65 -4.57 13.10 -0.15
CA GLN A 65 -5.56 14.19 -0.07
C GLN A 65 -6.85 13.87 -0.83
N MET A 66 -7.33 12.63 -0.77
CA MET A 66 -8.60 12.26 -1.37
C MET A 66 -9.76 12.99 -0.67
N PRO A 67 -10.70 13.59 -1.41
CA PRO A 67 -11.88 14.21 -0.80
C PRO A 67 -12.81 13.14 -0.22
N LYS A 68 -13.77 13.59 0.62
CA LYS A 68 -14.79 12.73 1.21
C LYS A 68 -15.52 11.91 0.13
N GLY A 69 -15.56 10.59 0.32
CA GLY A 69 -16.35 9.66 -0.49
C GLY A 69 -15.53 8.53 -1.11
N ILE A 70 -14.30 8.80 -1.55
CA ILE A 70 -13.45 7.83 -2.25
C ILE A 70 -12.11 7.68 -1.49
N PRO A 71 -12.02 6.80 -0.49
CA PRO A 71 -10.83 6.70 0.36
C PRO A 71 -9.67 5.96 -0.32
N VAL A 72 -8.44 6.34 0.03
CA VAL A 72 -7.21 5.59 -0.26
C VAL A 72 -6.39 5.52 1.03
N ALA A 73 -6.07 4.30 1.48
CA ALA A 73 -5.17 4.12 2.63
C ALA A 73 -3.73 4.37 2.15
N THR A 74 -3.10 5.44 2.63
CA THR A 74 -1.79 5.88 2.13
C THR A 74 -0.67 5.54 3.10
N PHE A 75 0.44 5.04 2.58
CA PHE A 75 1.61 4.64 3.36
C PHE A 75 2.79 5.61 3.16
N ALA A 76 3.91 5.35 3.85
CA ALA A 76 5.12 6.15 3.75
C ALA A 76 5.63 6.26 2.30
N ILE A 77 6.43 7.28 2.01
CA ILE A 77 7.08 7.43 0.71
C ILE A 77 8.12 6.32 0.52
N GLY A 78 8.12 5.65 -0.64
CA GLY A 78 9.15 4.70 -1.05
C GLY A 78 9.01 3.29 -0.47
N GLU A 79 10.14 2.61 -0.32
CA GLU A 79 10.22 1.17 -0.01
C GLU A 79 9.54 0.80 1.32
N ALA A 80 9.70 1.63 2.34
CA ALA A 80 9.04 1.44 3.62
C ALA A 80 7.50 1.43 3.47
N GLY A 81 6.96 2.29 2.60
CA GLY A 81 5.54 2.31 2.29
C GLY A 81 5.08 1.09 1.52
N ALA A 82 5.87 0.63 0.55
CA ALA A 82 5.58 -0.58 -0.21
C ALA A 82 5.52 -1.81 0.71
N ALA A 83 6.51 -1.96 1.60
CA ALA A 83 6.54 -3.03 2.60
C ALA A 83 5.32 -2.97 3.53
N ASN A 84 5.01 -1.77 4.05
CA ASN A 84 3.90 -1.60 4.98
C ASN A 84 2.52 -1.76 4.30
N ALA A 85 2.37 -1.40 3.03
CA ALA A 85 1.14 -1.67 2.27
C ALA A 85 0.91 -3.19 2.14
N GLY A 86 1.97 -3.96 1.87
CA GLY A 86 1.90 -5.43 1.85
C GLY A 86 1.52 -6.01 3.22
N LEU A 87 2.17 -5.54 4.30
CA LEU A 87 1.85 -5.98 5.66
C LEU A 87 0.42 -5.59 6.07
N PHE A 88 -0.06 -4.42 5.63
CA PHE A 88 -1.42 -3.98 5.90
C PHE A 88 -2.44 -4.84 5.15
N ALA A 89 -2.19 -5.18 3.88
CA ALA A 89 -3.01 -6.14 3.15
C ALA A 89 -3.08 -7.49 3.87
N VAL A 90 -1.94 -8.04 4.34
CA VAL A 90 -1.92 -9.27 5.15
C VAL A 90 -2.72 -9.10 6.43
N SER A 91 -2.64 -7.95 7.10
CA SER A 91 -3.41 -7.70 8.33
C SER A 91 -4.92 -7.68 8.09
N MET A 92 -5.38 -7.19 6.94
CA MET A 92 -6.79 -7.23 6.55
C MET A 92 -7.24 -8.67 6.28
N LEU A 93 -6.44 -9.43 5.52
CA LEU A 93 -6.73 -10.84 5.21
C LEU A 93 -6.77 -11.71 6.48
N ALA A 94 -5.85 -11.45 7.41
CA ALA A 94 -5.72 -12.17 8.68
C ALA A 94 -6.97 -12.07 9.56
N LEU A 95 -7.85 -11.08 9.36
CA LEU A 95 -9.12 -10.99 10.11
C LEU A 95 -10.00 -12.24 9.91
N ASN A 96 -9.88 -12.91 8.76
CA ASN A 96 -10.66 -14.10 8.41
C ASN A 96 -9.78 -15.35 8.19
N ASP A 97 -8.47 -15.24 8.34
CA ASP A 97 -7.52 -16.34 8.14
C ASP A 97 -6.60 -16.46 9.37
N LYS A 98 -6.88 -17.46 10.21
CA LYS A 98 -6.09 -17.75 11.43
C LYS A 98 -4.63 -18.08 11.12
N THR A 99 -4.35 -18.69 9.97
CA THR A 99 -2.99 -19.02 9.55
C THR A 99 -2.21 -17.76 9.21
N LEU A 100 -2.82 -16.83 8.47
CA LEU A 100 -2.21 -15.51 8.22
C LEU A 100 -2.07 -14.69 9.49
N ALA A 101 -3.05 -14.73 10.39
CA ALA A 101 -2.97 -14.06 11.69
C ALA A 101 -1.75 -14.53 12.49
N GLN A 102 -1.53 -15.85 12.56
CA GLN A 102 -0.38 -16.41 13.25
C GLN A 102 0.94 -16.01 12.57
N LYS A 103 1.02 -16.13 11.23
CA LYS A 103 2.22 -15.71 10.48
C LYS A 103 2.56 -14.24 10.69
N LEU A 104 1.55 -13.37 10.75
CA LEU A 104 1.75 -11.94 11.00
C LEU A 104 2.23 -11.69 12.45
N ALA A 105 1.69 -12.42 13.42
CA ALA A 105 2.15 -12.35 14.81
C ALA A 105 3.62 -12.79 14.95
N ASP A 106 3.98 -13.92 14.33
CA ASP A 106 5.34 -14.45 14.33
C ASP A 106 6.32 -13.49 13.63
N TYR A 107 5.91 -12.90 12.50
CA TYR A 107 6.69 -11.87 11.82
C TYR A 107 7.00 -10.69 12.75
N ARG A 108 5.98 -10.17 13.46
CA ARG A 108 6.17 -9.06 14.42
C ARG A 108 7.07 -9.44 15.58
N LYS A 109 6.91 -10.66 16.12
CA LYS A 109 7.77 -11.18 17.18
C LYS A 109 9.23 -11.22 16.75
N LYS A 110 9.50 -11.73 15.54
CA LYS A 110 10.84 -11.80 14.96
C LYS A 110 11.48 -10.42 14.80
N GLN A 111 10.72 -9.39 14.42
CA GLN A 111 11.23 -8.01 14.34
C GLN A 111 11.69 -7.50 15.72
N ALA A 112 10.92 -7.76 16.78
CA ALA A 112 11.30 -7.38 18.13
C ALA A 112 12.56 -8.14 18.63
N GLU A 113 12.63 -9.44 18.33
CA GLU A 113 13.81 -10.27 18.65
C GLU A 113 15.07 -9.76 17.95
N GLN A 114 14.98 -9.31 16.70
CA GLN A 114 16.12 -8.73 15.96
C GLN A 114 16.66 -7.47 16.62
N ILE A 115 15.77 -6.58 17.10
CA ILE A 115 16.19 -5.37 17.82
C ILE A 115 16.85 -5.73 19.14
N ALA A 116 16.28 -6.66 19.91
CA ALA A 116 16.86 -7.11 21.18
C ALA A 116 18.25 -7.74 21.01
N ALA A 117 18.53 -8.35 19.86
CA ALA A 117 19.83 -8.93 19.52
C ALA A 117 20.84 -7.91 18.94
N THR A 118 20.43 -6.67 18.68
CA THR A 118 21.30 -5.66 18.09
C THR A 118 22.29 -5.10 19.13
N THR A 119 23.58 -5.16 18.84
CA THR A 119 24.62 -4.49 19.62
C THR A 119 24.87 -3.09 19.09
N LEU A 120 25.03 -2.13 19.99
CA LEU A 120 25.40 -0.77 19.60
C LEU A 120 26.88 -0.75 19.17
N PRO A 121 27.23 0.04 18.13
CA PRO A 121 28.63 0.28 17.81
C PRO A 121 29.33 0.93 19.01
N ALA A 122 30.61 0.60 19.21
CA ALA A 122 31.45 1.30 20.17
C ALA A 122 31.55 2.79 19.80
N LEU A 123 31.66 3.64 20.83
CA LEU A 123 31.78 5.10 20.69
C LEU A 123 33.09 5.50 19.99
#